data_AF-A0A5B6TXI6-F1
#
_entry.id   AF-A0A5B6TXI6-F1
#
_cell.length_a   1.000
_cell.length_b   1.000
_cell.length_c   1.000
_cell.angle_alpha   90.00
_cell.angle_beta   90.00
_cell.angle_gamma   90.00
#
_symmetry.space_group_name_H-M   'P 1'
#
loop_
_entity.id
_entity.type
_entity.pdbx_description
1 polymer ?
#
loop_
_entity_poly.entity_id
_entity_poly.type
_entity_poly.pdbx_seq_one_letter_code
_entity_poly.pdbx_strand_id
1 'polypeptide(L)'
;MAPRPAWKGYLKLSLVTCAIELTNVVTHAEKVSFRILNRKTGNTVKRIYVDAETGKPIEDGDEIKGYEIDKGDFVHIEEEEIEAVQIESSHTMSLDGFVDKASIEQIYLDTPYYVTPADKVSEEAFAVIRDAMAGKKMAGLARIVLYQRERPVVIEPLGKGMVLTTLRYDNTVRQPGSVFGDIKAVKTDQEMTDLAELIIDKKKAKFDPSKFEDKYEDALLELIRAKKAGHKAPKAKAAPKPSNVVNLFDALKKSLSSDSGSSKPSSSSKARPAAKRAKAKSAAPKRKSA
;
A
#
# COMPACT_ATOMS: atom_id res chain seq x y z
N MET A 1 -8.43 20.21 -7.11
CA MET A 1 -8.75 19.84 -8.51
C MET A 1 -9.50 18.53 -8.46
N ALA A 2 -10.68 18.42 -9.09
CA ALA A 2 -11.40 17.15 -9.10
C ALA A 2 -10.51 16.09 -9.80
N PRO A 3 -10.36 14.88 -9.23
CA PRO A 3 -9.54 13.85 -9.83
C PRO A 3 -10.05 13.53 -11.24
N ARG A 4 -9.15 13.42 -12.21
CA ARG A 4 -9.55 13.01 -13.57
C ARG A 4 -10.04 11.55 -13.50
N PRO A 5 -11.21 11.26 -14.06
CA PRO A 5 -11.71 9.89 -14.07
C PRO A 5 -10.79 9.02 -14.92
N ALA A 6 -10.50 7.82 -14.41
CA ALA A 6 -9.72 6.79 -15.09
C ALA A 6 -10.52 6.15 -16.24
N TRP A 7 -11.85 6.15 -16.14
CA TRP A 7 -12.76 5.59 -17.14
C TRP A 7 -14.16 6.20 -17.00
N LYS A 8 -14.90 6.25 -18.11
CA LYS A 8 -16.31 6.64 -18.16
C LYS A 8 -17.08 5.66 -19.02
N GLY A 9 -18.33 5.40 -18.65
CA GLY A 9 -19.20 4.53 -19.44
C GLY A 9 -20.52 4.29 -18.73
N TYR A 10 -21.16 3.16 -19.04
CA TYR A 10 -22.47 2.82 -18.54
C TYR A 10 -22.41 1.58 -17.66
N LEU A 11 -23.09 1.61 -16.52
CA LEU A 11 -23.37 0.44 -15.69
C LEU A 11 -24.78 -0.05 -16.02
N LYS A 12 -24.89 -1.34 -16.34
CA LYS A 12 -26.16 -1.99 -16.68
C LYS A 12 -26.48 -3.11 -15.70
N LEU A 13 -27.67 -3.05 -15.11
CA LEU A 13 -28.29 -4.12 -14.35
C LEU A 13 -29.59 -4.54 -15.04
N SER A 14 -29.55 -5.61 -15.83
CA SER A 14 -30.69 -6.07 -16.64
C SER A 14 -31.25 -4.93 -17.52
N LEU A 15 -32.37 -4.31 -17.14
CA LEU A 15 -33.00 -3.21 -17.87
C LEU A 15 -32.61 -1.80 -17.37
N VAL A 16 -32.01 -1.71 -16.19
CA VAL A 16 -31.61 -0.43 -15.60
C VAL A 16 -30.20 -0.09 -16.07
N THR A 17 -30.03 1.09 -16.66
CA THR A 17 -28.71 1.57 -17.14
C THR A 17 -28.45 2.96 -16.57
N CYS A 18 -27.22 3.23 -16.12
CA CYS A 18 -26.81 4.55 -15.64
C CYS A 18 -25.39 4.88 -16.09
N ALA A 19 -25.12 6.15 -16.42
CA ALA A 19 -23.78 6.61 -16.73
C ALA A 19 -22.96 6.73 -15.45
N ILE A 20 -21.73 6.21 -15.46
CA ILE A 20 -20.81 6.20 -14.33
C ILE A 20 -19.41 6.63 -14.71
N GLU A 21 -18.67 7.10 -13.71
CA GLU A 21 -17.25 7.40 -13.81
C GLU A 21 -16.48 6.60 -12.77
N LEU A 22 -15.28 6.15 -13.16
CA LEU A 22 -14.34 5.50 -12.26
C LEU A 22 -13.21 6.44 -11.91
N THR A 23 -12.94 6.59 -10.62
CA THR A 23 -11.82 7.36 -10.09
C THR A 23 -10.91 6.46 -9.27
N ASN A 24 -9.60 6.53 -9.47
CA ASN A 24 -8.65 5.73 -8.69
C ASN A 24 -8.80 6.03 -7.19
N VAL A 25 -8.94 5.00 -6.36
CA VAL A 25 -8.93 5.14 -4.89
C VAL A 25 -7.55 5.54 -4.41
N VAL A 26 -6.52 4.94 -5.03
CA VAL A 26 -5.12 5.22 -4.71
C VAL A 26 -4.67 6.43 -5.52
N THR A 27 -4.28 7.49 -4.82
CA THR A 27 -3.57 8.61 -5.44
C THR A 27 -2.06 8.39 -5.31
N HIS A 28 -1.31 8.76 -6.33
CA HIS A 28 0.14 8.86 -6.22
C HIS A 28 0.56 10.23 -5.67
N ALA A 29 -0.24 10.81 -4.78
CA ALA A 29 -0.01 12.16 -4.26
C ALA A 29 1.43 12.26 -3.72
N GLU A 30 2.17 13.21 -4.31
CA GLU A 30 3.46 13.74 -3.89
C GLU A 30 4.62 12.78 -3.55
N LYS A 31 4.66 11.56 -4.11
CA LYS A 31 5.94 10.82 -4.09
C LYS A 31 7.05 11.70 -4.68
N VAL A 32 8.08 11.96 -3.88
CA VAL A 32 9.26 12.70 -4.32
C VAL A 32 9.80 12.05 -5.60
N SER A 33 9.65 12.75 -6.72
CA SER A 33 10.12 12.29 -8.02
C SER A 33 11.38 13.04 -8.42
N PHE A 34 12.36 12.30 -8.93
CA PHE A 34 13.59 12.87 -9.43
C PHE A 34 13.58 12.90 -10.94
N ARG A 35 13.87 14.07 -11.51
CA ARG A 35 14.27 14.14 -12.91
C ARG A 35 15.72 13.69 -13.02
N ILE A 36 16.01 12.89 -14.04
CA ILE A 36 17.38 12.48 -14.34
C ILE A 36 18.11 13.68 -14.95
N LEU A 37 19.20 14.10 -14.33
CA LEU A 37 20.02 15.23 -14.78
C LEU A 37 21.39 14.77 -15.24
N ASN A 38 21.93 15.41 -16.27
CA ASN A 38 23.32 15.28 -16.66
C ASN A 38 24.20 15.88 -15.56
N ARG A 39 25.08 15.07 -14.96
CA ARG A 39 25.94 15.48 -13.84
C ARG A 39 26.84 16.68 -14.16
N LYS A 40 27.28 16.84 -15.41
CA LYS A 40 28.20 17.92 -15.81
C LYS A 40 27.46 19.22 -16.09
N THR A 41 26.32 19.17 -16.79
CA THR A 41 25.61 20.37 -17.26
C THR A 41 24.42 20.76 -16.37
N GLY A 42 23.90 19.84 -15.55
CA GLY A 42 22.69 20.05 -14.76
C GLY A 42 21.38 19.95 -15.56
N ASN A 43 21.45 19.76 -16.87
CA ASN A 43 20.27 19.69 -17.73
C ASN A 43 19.53 18.36 -17.58
N THR A 44 18.20 18.38 -17.76
CA THR A 44 17.36 17.18 -17.80
C THR A 44 17.71 16.29 -18.98
N VAL A 45 17.70 14.97 -18.77
CA VAL A 45 17.94 13.96 -19.81
C VAL A 45 16.63 13.60 -20.51
N LYS A 46 16.65 13.48 -21.85
CA LYS A 46 15.58 12.91 -22.67
C LYS A 46 15.92 11.45 -23.00
N ARG A 47 14.93 10.55 -22.96
CA ARG A 47 15.05 9.18 -23.48
C ARG A 47 14.63 9.18 -24.95
N ILE A 48 15.40 8.48 -25.79
CA ILE A 48 15.10 8.24 -27.20
C ILE A 48 15.21 6.73 -27.45
N TYR A 49 14.35 6.19 -28.31
CA TYR A 49 14.52 4.85 -28.84
C TYR A 49 15.60 4.88 -29.92
N VAL A 50 16.44 3.85 -29.93
CA VAL A 50 17.56 3.70 -30.84
C VAL A 50 17.49 2.27 -31.37
N ASP A 51 17.58 2.13 -32.69
CA ASP A 51 17.60 0.84 -33.35
C ASP A 51 18.85 0.05 -32.93
N ALA A 52 18.65 -1.20 -32.51
CA ALA A 52 19.68 -1.99 -31.86
C ALA A 52 20.80 -2.42 -32.80
N GLU A 53 20.53 -2.54 -34.10
CA GLU A 53 21.52 -3.00 -35.09
C GLU A 53 22.30 -1.82 -35.69
N THR A 54 21.59 -0.74 -36.02
CA THR A 54 22.15 0.43 -36.70
C THR A 54 22.68 1.49 -35.74
N GLY A 55 22.22 1.48 -34.48
CA GLY A 55 22.58 2.48 -33.47
C GLY A 55 22.01 3.88 -33.74
N LYS A 56 21.06 4.00 -34.67
CA LYS A 56 20.43 5.27 -35.04
C LYS A 56 19.15 5.51 -34.23
N PRO A 57 18.87 6.76 -33.83
CA PRO A 57 17.58 7.10 -33.24
C PRO A 57 16.44 6.76 -34.19
N ILE A 58 15.34 6.28 -33.62
CA ILE A 58 14.08 6.03 -34.34
C ILE A 58 13.23 7.31 -34.24
N GLU A 59 12.56 7.68 -35.33
CA GLU A 59 11.60 8.80 -35.34
C GLU A 59 10.27 8.37 -34.71
N ASP A 60 9.53 9.32 -34.11
CA ASP A 60 8.24 9.02 -33.48
C ASP A 60 7.25 8.53 -34.56
N GLY A 61 6.77 7.29 -34.44
CA GLY A 61 5.83 6.65 -35.37
C GLY A 61 6.45 5.56 -36.26
N ASP A 62 7.77 5.42 -36.26
CA ASP A 62 8.47 4.32 -36.97
C ASP A 62 8.60 3.06 -36.07
N GLU A 63 8.14 3.12 -34.82
CA GLU A 63 8.10 1.99 -33.91
C GLU A 63 6.85 1.11 -34.10
N ILE A 64 7.07 -0.21 -34.22
CA ILE A 64 6.01 -1.22 -34.24
C ILE A 64 6.20 -2.23 -33.11
N LYS A 65 5.16 -3.00 -32.78
CA LYS A 65 5.25 -4.07 -31.78
C LYS A 65 5.60 -5.39 -32.48
N GLY A 66 6.58 -6.10 -31.94
CA GLY A 66 6.95 -7.46 -32.38
C GLY A 66 6.51 -8.51 -31.36
N TYR A 67 5.84 -9.58 -31.81
CA TYR A 67 5.61 -10.78 -31.02
C TYR A 67 6.58 -11.89 -31.44
N GLU A 68 7.47 -12.29 -30.54
CA GLU A 68 8.49 -13.31 -30.81
C GLU A 68 7.86 -14.72 -30.88
N ILE A 69 8.01 -15.39 -32.03
CA ILE A 69 7.58 -16.79 -32.21
C ILE A 69 8.76 -17.75 -31.97
N ASP A 70 9.94 -17.38 -32.47
CA ASP A 70 11.20 -18.09 -32.26
C ASP A 70 12.33 -17.06 -32.11
N LYS A 71 13.52 -17.49 -31.67
CA LYS A 71 14.64 -16.59 -31.35
C LYS A 71 14.99 -15.66 -32.51
N GLY A 72 14.57 -14.41 -32.40
CA GLY A 72 14.82 -13.37 -33.40
C GLY A 72 13.79 -13.30 -34.54
N ASP A 73 12.78 -14.17 -34.55
CA ASP A 73 11.66 -14.14 -35.51
C ASP A 73 10.43 -13.50 -34.84
N PHE A 74 10.02 -12.35 -35.37
CA PHE A 74 8.92 -11.56 -34.84
C PHE A 74 7.78 -11.45 -35.84
N VAL A 75 6.54 -11.57 -35.34
CA VAL A 75 5.36 -11.09 -36.05
C VAL A 75 5.20 -9.61 -35.76
N HIS A 76 5.17 -8.81 -36.82
CA HIS A 76 4.88 -7.39 -36.74
C HIS A 76 3.40 -7.17 -36.47
N ILE A 77 3.12 -6.29 -35.52
CA ILE A 77 1.78 -5.90 -35.11
C ILE A 77 1.77 -4.37 -35.05
N GLU A 78 0.99 -3.76 -35.93
CA GLU A 78 0.78 -2.32 -35.95
C GLU A 78 -0.12 -1.88 -34.78
N GLU A 79 0.00 -0.63 -34.34
CA GLU A 79 -0.85 -0.12 -33.26
C GLU A 79 -2.33 -0.13 -33.68
N GLU A 80 -2.63 0.21 -34.94
CA GLU A 80 -3.98 0.21 -35.50
C GLU A 80 -4.61 -1.19 -35.52
N GLU A 81 -3.81 -2.24 -35.75
CA GLU A 81 -4.29 -3.62 -35.69
C GLU A 81 -4.68 -4.02 -34.26
N ILE A 82 -3.92 -3.55 -33.27
CA ILE A 82 -4.25 -3.77 -31.84
C ILE A 82 -5.52 -3.00 -31.47
N GLU A 83 -5.66 -1.76 -31.94
CA GLU A 83 -6.85 -0.94 -31.72
C GLU A 83 -8.09 -1.54 -32.39
N ALA A 84 -7.99 -2.07 -33.61
CA ALA A 84 -9.09 -2.69 -34.33
C ALA A 84 -9.64 -3.96 -33.65
N VAL A 85 -8.79 -4.68 -32.91
CA VAL A 85 -9.21 -5.85 -32.10
C VAL A 85 -9.91 -5.43 -30.80
N GLN A 86 -9.81 -4.18 -30.37
CA GLN A 86 -10.47 -3.74 -29.13
C GLN A 86 -11.98 -3.84 -29.25
N ILE A 87 -12.53 -4.77 -28.46
CA ILE A 87 -13.93 -5.19 -28.39
C ILE A 87 -14.88 -3.97 -28.35
N GLU A 88 -15.84 -3.91 -29.29
CA GLU A 88 -16.85 -2.85 -29.45
C GLU A 88 -17.69 -2.55 -28.18
N SER A 89 -17.70 -3.46 -27.19
CA SER A 89 -18.44 -3.32 -25.92
C SER A 89 -17.69 -2.53 -24.83
N SER A 90 -16.61 -1.82 -25.17
CA SER A 90 -15.65 -1.23 -24.22
C SER A 90 -16.20 -0.23 -23.19
N HIS A 91 -17.39 0.36 -23.45
CA HIS A 91 -17.95 1.44 -22.62
C HIS A 91 -19.20 1.04 -21.82
N THR A 92 -19.66 -0.22 -21.89
CA THR A 92 -20.80 -0.69 -21.08
C THR A 92 -20.40 -1.88 -20.23
N MET A 93 -20.54 -1.73 -18.92
CA MET A 93 -20.29 -2.77 -17.93
C MET A 93 -21.62 -3.35 -17.47
N SER A 94 -21.84 -4.64 -17.76
CA SER A 94 -23.04 -5.37 -17.34
C SER A 94 -22.77 -6.15 -16.05
N LEU A 95 -23.69 -6.05 -15.08
CA LEU A 95 -23.66 -6.89 -13.88
C LEU A 95 -24.19 -8.29 -14.24
N ASP A 96 -23.29 -9.26 -14.32
CA ASP A 96 -23.57 -10.63 -14.78
C ASP A 96 -23.95 -11.58 -13.64
N GLY A 97 -23.61 -11.23 -12.40
CA GLY A 97 -23.87 -12.06 -11.24
C GLY A 97 -23.69 -11.32 -9.92
N PHE A 98 -24.07 -11.97 -8.83
CA PHE A 98 -23.95 -11.42 -7.47
C PHE A 98 -23.41 -12.47 -6.52
N VAL A 99 -22.47 -12.08 -5.67
CA VAL A 99 -21.81 -12.96 -4.70
C VAL A 99 -21.68 -12.27 -3.35
N ASP A 100 -21.51 -13.07 -2.30
CA ASP A 100 -21.05 -12.54 -1.01
C ASP A 100 -19.59 -12.11 -1.15
N LYS A 101 -19.27 -10.87 -0.75
CA LYS A 101 -17.89 -10.38 -0.76
C LYS A 101 -16.94 -11.30 0.01
N ALA A 102 -17.39 -11.87 1.12
CA ALA A 102 -16.57 -12.76 1.94
C ALA A 102 -16.17 -14.06 1.22
N SER A 103 -16.88 -14.42 0.14
CA SER A 103 -16.51 -15.56 -0.72
C SER A 103 -15.33 -15.27 -1.65
N ILE A 104 -14.99 -13.99 -1.86
CA ILE A 104 -13.86 -13.60 -2.70
C ILE A 104 -12.61 -13.54 -1.84
N GLU A 105 -11.69 -14.48 -2.07
CA GLU A 105 -10.40 -14.48 -1.38
C GLU A 105 -9.58 -13.24 -1.74
N GLN A 106 -8.87 -12.69 -0.76
CA GLN A 106 -8.08 -11.47 -0.92
C GLN A 106 -7.02 -11.58 -2.03
N ILE A 107 -6.53 -12.79 -2.32
CA ILE A 107 -5.54 -13.04 -3.38
C ILE A 107 -6.04 -12.66 -4.78
N TYR A 108 -7.37 -12.64 -4.99
CA TYR A 108 -7.96 -12.24 -6.27
C TYR A 108 -8.19 -10.72 -6.38
N LEU A 109 -8.17 -9.95 -5.29
CA LEU A 109 -8.44 -8.51 -5.31
C LEU A 109 -7.21 -7.71 -5.73
N ASP A 110 -7.35 -6.86 -6.76
CA ASP A 110 -6.25 -6.10 -7.33
C ASP A 110 -6.33 -4.59 -7.10
N THR A 111 -6.96 -3.83 -7.99
CA THR A 111 -6.93 -2.36 -7.98
C THR A 111 -8.33 -1.80 -7.70
N PRO A 112 -8.50 -0.97 -6.64
CA PRO A 112 -9.78 -0.36 -6.31
C PRO A 112 -10.01 1.00 -6.99
N TYR A 113 -11.27 1.23 -7.38
CA TYR A 113 -11.79 2.43 -8.03
C TYR A 113 -13.09 2.87 -7.34
N TYR A 114 -13.23 4.16 -7.06
CA TYR A 114 -14.52 4.74 -6.70
C TYR A 114 -15.41 4.85 -7.92
N VAL A 115 -16.67 4.45 -7.77
CA VAL A 115 -17.71 4.57 -8.79
C VAL A 115 -18.69 5.65 -8.39
N THR A 116 -18.92 6.61 -9.28
CA THR A 116 -19.89 7.70 -9.09
C THR A 116 -20.76 7.85 -10.33
N PRO A 117 -22.00 8.34 -10.22
CA PRO A 117 -22.79 8.70 -11.39
C PRO A 117 -22.08 9.81 -12.19
N ALA A 118 -22.10 9.71 -13.51
CA ALA A 118 -21.45 10.68 -14.41
C ALA A 118 -22.26 11.97 -14.59
N ASP A 119 -23.58 11.89 -14.39
CA ASP A 119 -24.51 12.99 -14.55
C ASP A 119 -25.70 12.86 -13.58
N LYS A 120 -26.48 13.94 -13.49
CA LYS A 120 -27.65 14.02 -12.60
C LYS A 120 -28.78 13.06 -12.98
N VAL A 121 -28.91 12.75 -14.28
CA VAL A 121 -29.98 11.86 -14.78
C VAL A 121 -29.73 10.42 -14.31
N SER A 122 -28.45 10.06 -14.18
CA SER A 122 -28.00 8.74 -13.77
C SER A 122 -28.03 8.53 -12.25
N GLU A 123 -28.20 9.57 -11.43
CA GLU A 123 -28.16 9.47 -9.96
C GLU A 123 -29.24 8.55 -9.40
N GLU A 124 -30.47 8.62 -9.92
CA GLU A 124 -31.59 7.79 -9.44
C GLU A 124 -31.36 6.31 -9.74
N ALA A 125 -31.05 5.98 -11.00
CA ALA A 125 -30.75 4.62 -11.43
C ALA A 125 -29.52 4.05 -10.71
N PHE A 126 -28.48 4.86 -10.51
CA PHE A 126 -27.30 4.50 -9.72
C PHE A 126 -27.67 4.18 -8.26
N ALA A 127 -28.49 5.02 -7.62
CA ALA A 127 -28.94 4.81 -6.25
C ALA A 127 -29.76 3.51 -6.11
N VAL A 128 -30.66 3.23 -7.06
CA VAL A 128 -31.44 1.98 -7.07
C VAL A 128 -30.53 0.74 -7.11
N ILE A 129 -29.53 0.73 -8.00
CA ILE A 129 -28.58 -0.39 -8.09
C ILE A 129 -27.77 -0.52 -6.79
N ARG A 130 -27.20 0.59 -6.30
CA ARG A 130 -26.41 0.63 -5.04
C ARG A 130 -27.22 0.12 -3.85
N ASP A 131 -28.44 0.62 -3.68
CA ASP A 131 -29.26 0.34 -2.51
C ASP A 131 -29.84 -1.08 -2.55
N ALA A 132 -30.15 -1.59 -3.75
CA ALA A 132 -30.53 -3.00 -3.92
C ALA A 132 -29.40 -3.95 -3.51
N MET A 133 -28.16 -3.70 -3.95
CA MET A 133 -26.99 -4.47 -3.53
C MET A 133 -26.75 -4.36 -2.03
N ALA A 134 -26.87 -3.16 -1.45
CA ALA A 134 -26.65 -2.91 -0.03
C ALA A 134 -27.69 -3.64 0.83
N GLY A 135 -28.97 -3.58 0.45
CA GLY A 135 -30.05 -4.28 1.14
C GLY A 135 -29.91 -5.80 1.10
N LYS A 136 -29.33 -6.35 0.02
CA LYS A 136 -29.04 -7.78 -0.11
C LYS A 136 -27.68 -8.20 0.44
N LYS A 137 -26.81 -7.25 0.81
CA LYS A 137 -25.42 -7.48 1.23
C LYS A 137 -24.62 -8.28 0.19
N MET A 138 -24.84 -7.96 -1.08
CA MET A 138 -24.19 -8.65 -2.21
C MET A 138 -23.25 -7.70 -2.94
N ALA A 139 -22.23 -8.27 -3.56
CA ALA A 139 -21.37 -7.59 -4.51
C ALA A 139 -21.66 -8.09 -5.94
N GLY A 140 -21.70 -7.18 -6.90
CA GLY A 140 -21.94 -7.50 -8.31
C GLY A 140 -20.66 -7.90 -9.03
N LEU A 141 -20.72 -8.93 -9.86
CA LEU A 141 -19.65 -9.34 -10.77
C LEU A 141 -19.91 -8.76 -12.15
N ALA A 142 -18.86 -8.27 -12.80
CA ALA A 142 -18.92 -7.73 -14.15
C ALA A 142 -17.58 -7.85 -14.86
N ARG A 143 -17.55 -7.41 -16.11
CA ARG A 143 -16.33 -7.18 -16.88
C ARG A 143 -16.27 -5.76 -17.38
N ILE A 144 -15.06 -5.21 -17.42
CA ILE A 144 -14.79 -3.86 -17.90
C ILE A 144 -13.52 -3.86 -18.75
N VAL A 145 -13.49 -3.03 -19.79
CA VAL A 145 -12.26 -2.77 -20.54
C VAL A 145 -11.55 -1.57 -19.90
N LEU A 146 -10.42 -1.83 -19.25
CA LEU A 146 -9.55 -0.81 -18.66
C LEU A 146 -8.16 -0.92 -19.29
N TYR A 147 -7.65 0.20 -19.82
CA TYR A 147 -6.34 0.27 -20.47
C TYR A 147 -6.16 -0.83 -21.52
N GLN A 148 -7.08 -0.89 -22.49
CA GLN A 148 -7.07 -1.82 -23.62
C GLN A 148 -7.22 -3.31 -23.26
N ARG A 149 -7.53 -3.65 -22.01
CA ARG A 149 -7.73 -5.04 -21.58
C ARG A 149 -9.05 -5.22 -20.84
N GLU A 150 -9.78 -6.26 -21.21
CA GLU A 150 -10.94 -6.72 -20.45
C GLU A 150 -10.48 -7.35 -19.13
N ARG A 151 -11.10 -6.91 -18.03
CA ARG A 151 -10.81 -7.36 -16.68
C ARG A 151 -12.10 -7.74 -15.97
N PRO A 152 -12.13 -8.88 -15.26
CA PRO A 152 -13.20 -9.16 -14.31
C PRO A 152 -13.12 -8.16 -13.17
N VAL A 153 -14.29 -7.76 -12.66
CA VAL A 153 -14.40 -6.81 -11.55
C VAL A 153 -15.49 -7.26 -10.59
N VAL A 154 -15.34 -6.80 -9.35
CA VAL A 154 -16.40 -6.84 -8.35
C VAL A 154 -16.79 -5.41 -7.97
N ILE A 155 -18.08 -5.13 -7.86
CA ILE A 155 -18.63 -3.83 -7.48
C ILE A 155 -19.45 -4.01 -6.21
N GLU A 156 -19.24 -3.14 -5.23
CA GLU A 156 -19.98 -3.15 -3.98
C GLU A 156 -20.39 -1.75 -3.52
N PRO A 157 -21.48 -1.62 -2.75
CA PRO A 157 -21.90 -0.34 -2.17
C PRO A 157 -20.87 0.21 -1.18
N LEU A 158 -20.61 1.52 -1.26
CA LEU A 158 -19.75 2.22 -0.30
C LEU A 158 -20.32 3.61 0.01
N GLY A 159 -21.05 3.73 1.12
CA GLY A 159 -21.68 4.97 1.53
C GLY A 159 -22.64 5.48 0.45
N LYS A 160 -22.39 6.70 -0.08
CA LYS A 160 -23.19 7.29 -1.16
C LYS A 160 -22.77 6.82 -2.56
N GLY A 161 -21.59 6.22 -2.70
CA GLY A 161 -21.07 5.71 -3.97
C GLY A 161 -21.02 4.18 -4.00
N MET A 162 -20.19 3.66 -4.89
CA MET A 162 -19.78 2.25 -4.90
C MET A 162 -18.25 2.18 -5.01
N VAL A 163 -17.68 1.03 -4.67
CA VAL A 163 -16.27 0.71 -4.98
C VAL A 163 -16.24 -0.48 -5.93
N LEU A 164 -15.49 -0.31 -7.00
CA LEU A 164 -15.17 -1.36 -7.97
C LEU A 164 -13.75 -1.82 -7.71
N THR A 165 -13.52 -3.12 -7.60
CA THR A 165 -12.17 -3.69 -7.49
C THR A 165 -11.92 -4.62 -8.67
N THR A 166 -10.82 -4.40 -9.39
CA THR A 166 -10.40 -5.33 -10.44
C THR A 166 -10.00 -6.67 -9.82
N LEU A 167 -10.32 -7.75 -10.51
CA LEU A 167 -10.00 -9.10 -10.09
C LEU A 167 -8.83 -9.65 -10.92
N ARG A 168 -7.96 -10.42 -10.27
CA ARG A 168 -6.93 -11.22 -10.93
C ARG A 168 -7.56 -12.45 -11.56
N TYR A 169 -7.08 -12.82 -12.74
CA TYR A 169 -7.45 -14.10 -13.34
C TYR A 169 -6.80 -15.25 -12.58
N ASP A 170 -7.48 -16.38 -12.47
CA ASP A 170 -7.01 -17.56 -11.74
C ASP A 170 -5.62 -18.02 -12.20
N ASN A 171 -5.38 -18.05 -13.52
CA ASN A 171 -4.09 -18.41 -14.10
C ASN A 171 -2.92 -17.47 -13.74
N THR A 172 -3.20 -16.28 -13.19
CA THR A 172 -2.18 -15.33 -12.71
C THR A 172 -1.95 -15.43 -11.20
N VAL A 173 -2.84 -16.11 -10.47
CA VAL A 173 -2.76 -16.26 -9.03
C VAL A 173 -2.02 -17.55 -8.69
N ARG A 174 -0.97 -17.44 -7.87
CA ARG A 174 -0.28 -18.61 -7.33
C ARG A 174 -1.09 -19.17 -6.18
N GLN A 175 -1.45 -20.43 -6.27
CA GLN A 175 -2.28 -21.09 -5.27
C GLN A 175 -1.50 -21.35 -3.98
N PRO A 176 -2.10 -21.19 -2.78
CA PRO A 176 -1.43 -21.41 -1.50
C PRO A 176 -0.75 -22.78 -1.41
N GLY A 177 -1.38 -23.84 -1.94
CA GLY A 177 -0.85 -25.19 -1.91
C GLY A 177 0.51 -25.34 -2.62
N SER A 178 0.77 -24.57 -3.69
CA SER A 178 2.06 -24.64 -4.39
C SER A 178 3.19 -23.95 -3.64
N VAL A 179 2.88 -23.08 -2.67
CA VAL A 179 3.86 -22.32 -1.88
C VAL A 179 4.02 -22.92 -0.48
N PHE A 180 2.93 -23.40 0.11
CA PHE A 180 2.88 -23.90 1.48
C PHE A 180 2.94 -25.43 1.58
N GLY A 181 3.00 -26.15 0.46
CA GLY A 181 2.95 -27.62 0.43
C GLY A 181 4.04 -28.31 1.25
N ASP A 182 5.22 -27.68 1.38
CA ASP A 182 6.34 -28.22 2.16
C ASP A 182 6.28 -27.88 3.67
N ILE A 183 5.31 -27.03 4.08
CA ILE A 183 5.13 -26.66 5.47
C ILE A 183 4.46 -27.83 6.19
N LYS A 184 5.27 -28.60 6.93
CA LYS A 184 4.78 -29.72 7.74
C LYS A 184 3.88 -29.21 8.86
N ALA A 185 2.76 -29.89 9.07
CA ALA A 185 1.96 -29.68 10.27
C ALA A 185 2.79 -30.05 11.51
N VAL A 186 3.01 -29.09 12.40
CA VAL A 186 3.73 -29.28 13.67
C VAL A 186 2.70 -29.29 14.79
N LYS A 187 2.82 -30.24 15.73
CA LYS A 187 2.04 -30.19 16.98
C LYS A 187 2.50 -28.97 17.79
N THR A 188 1.60 -28.03 17.97
CA THR A 188 1.82 -26.85 18.82
C THR A 188 1.68 -27.23 20.29
N ASP A 189 2.56 -26.69 21.12
CA ASP A 189 2.44 -26.75 22.58
C ASP A 189 1.34 -25.78 23.04
N GLN A 190 0.36 -26.28 23.80
CA GLN A 190 -0.79 -25.49 24.24
C GLN A 190 -0.36 -24.31 25.12
N GLU A 191 0.63 -24.47 26.00
CA GLU A 191 1.12 -23.36 26.85
C GLU A 191 1.72 -22.24 26.01
N MET A 192 2.39 -22.59 24.90
CA MET A 192 2.99 -21.64 23.98
C MET A 192 1.95 -20.92 23.13
N THR A 193 0.89 -21.63 22.72
CA THR A 193 -0.25 -21.02 22.01
C THR A 193 -1.00 -20.06 22.94
N ASP A 194 -1.31 -20.46 24.17
CA ASP A 194 -2.03 -19.63 25.15
C ASP A 194 -1.25 -18.33 25.46
N LEU A 195 0.08 -18.43 25.59
CA LEU A 195 0.94 -17.25 25.76
C LEU A 195 0.92 -16.33 24.53
N ALA A 196 0.98 -16.92 23.33
CA ALA A 196 0.90 -16.15 22.09
C ALA A 196 -0.45 -15.42 21.97
N GLU A 197 -1.56 -16.09 22.30
CA GLU A 197 -2.90 -15.51 22.34
C GLU A 197 -2.98 -14.33 23.31
N LEU A 198 -2.44 -14.46 24.52
CA LEU A 198 -2.40 -13.36 25.49
C LEU A 198 -1.63 -12.14 24.97
N ILE A 199 -0.52 -12.36 24.25
CA ILE A 199 0.26 -11.28 23.64
C ILE A 199 -0.54 -10.60 22.53
N ILE A 200 -1.23 -11.38 21.69
CA ILE A 200 -2.09 -10.87 20.61
C ILE A 200 -3.20 -10.00 21.21
N ASP A 201 -3.85 -10.46 22.27
CA ASP A 201 -4.91 -9.72 22.95
C ASP A 201 -4.38 -8.43 23.59
N LYS A 202 -3.22 -8.48 24.27
CA LYS A 202 -2.59 -7.28 24.85
C LYS A 202 -2.15 -6.28 23.78
N LYS A 203 -1.85 -6.74 22.55
CA LYS A 203 -1.43 -5.89 21.41
C LYS A 203 -2.56 -5.57 20.43
N LYS A 204 -3.79 -5.99 20.69
CA LYS A 204 -4.94 -5.72 19.82
C LYS A 204 -5.12 -4.21 19.66
N ALA A 205 -5.15 -3.75 18.42
CA ALA A 205 -5.30 -2.35 18.08
C ALA A 205 -6.38 -2.17 17.01
N LYS A 206 -7.00 -0.98 16.99
CA LYS A 206 -7.84 -0.57 15.85
C LYS A 206 -6.90 -0.19 14.70
N PHE A 207 -7.19 -0.71 13.51
CA PHE A 207 -6.47 -0.30 12.31
C PHE A 207 -6.72 1.18 12.05
N ASP A 208 -5.64 1.94 12.02
CA ASP A 208 -5.64 3.37 11.75
C ASP A 208 -4.53 3.65 10.72
N PRO A 209 -4.88 3.83 9.44
CA PRO A 209 -3.88 4.01 8.38
C PRO A 209 -3.04 5.27 8.58
N SER A 210 -3.53 6.27 9.33
CA SER A 210 -2.80 7.53 9.57
C SER A 210 -1.55 7.37 10.42
N LYS A 211 -1.39 6.23 11.12
CA LYS A 211 -0.21 5.93 11.95
C LYS A 211 0.95 5.31 11.16
N PHE A 212 0.72 4.96 9.90
CA PHE A 212 1.74 4.37 9.04
C PHE A 212 2.39 5.47 8.21
N GLU A 213 3.51 5.99 8.70
CA GLU A 213 4.31 7.01 8.00
C GLU A 213 5.25 6.36 6.98
N ASP A 214 5.39 6.99 5.80
CA ASP A 214 6.40 6.62 4.81
C ASP A 214 7.77 7.19 5.24
N LYS A 215 8.44 6.43 6.11
CA LYS A 215 9.78 6.80 6.63
C LYS A 215 10.82 6.98 5.52
N TYR A 216 10.63 6.37 4.36
CA TYR A 216 11.54 6.53 3.23
C TYR A 216 11.35 7.91 2.59
N GLU A 217 10.11 8.30 2.34
CA GLU A 217 9.78 9.62 1.79
C GLU A 217 10.22 10.75 2.73
N ASP A 218 10.00 10.60 4.04
CA ASP A 218 10.46 11.57 5.04
C ASP A 218 11.98 11.73 5.03
N ALA A 219 12.73 10.62 4.99
CA ALA A 219 14.19 10.63 4.91
C ALA A 219 14.68 11.29 3.61
N LEU A 220 13.94 11.13 2.52
CA LEU A 220 14.25 11.72 1.23
C LEU A 220 13.99 13.24 1.21
N LEU A 221 12.88 13.69 1.81
CA LEU A 221 12.59 15.11 2.00
C LEU A 221 13.64 15.77 2.91
N GLU A 222 14.08 15.09 3.96
CA GLU A 222 15.16 15.56 4.83
C GLU A 222 16.47 15.69 4.06
N LEU A 223 16.81 14.69 3.22
CA LEU A 223 17.97 14.75 2.33
C LEU A 223 17.92 15.96 1.40
N ILE A 224 16.77 16.21 0.76
CA ILE A 224 16.56 17.36 -0.14
C ILE A 224 16.73 18.68 0.62
N ARG A 225 16.12 18.81 1.81
CA ARG A 225 16.24 20.02 2.65
C ARG A 225 17.68 20.26 3.09
N ALA A 226 18.38 19.22 3.55
CA ALA A 226 19.79 19.31 3.95
C ALA A 226 20.69 19.73 2.78
N LYS A 227 20.48 19.14 1.59
CA LYS A 227 21.22 19.51 0.38
C LYS A 227 20.92 20.94 -0.09
N LYS A 228 19.67 21.39 -0.02
CA LYS A 228 19.27 22.78 -0.34
C LYS A 228 19.92 23.80 0.61
N ALA A 229 20.10 23.44 1.88
CA ALA A 229 20.76 24.26 2.89
C ALA A 229 22.32 24.16 2.84
N GLY A 230 22.90 23.39 1.92
CA GLY A 230 24.35 23.21 1.82
C GLY A 230 24.96 22.27 2.86
N HIS A 231 24.13 21.55 3.63
CA HIS A 231 24.57 20.63 4.67
C HIS A 231 24.84 19.22 4.10
N LYS A 232 25.63 18.41 4.82
CA LYS A 232 25.83 16.99 4.48
C LYS A 232 24.54 16.20 4.68
N ALA A 233 24.37 15.14 3.89
CA ALA A 233 23.23 14.24 4.00
C ALA A 233 23.10 13.64 5.42
N PRO A 234 21.88 13.52 5.97
CA PRO A 234 21.66 12.81 7.23
C PRO A 234 22.12 11.36 7.10
N LYS A 235 22.83 10.83 8.10
CA LYS A 235 23.17 9.40 8.16
C LYS A 235 22.02 8.64 8.83
N ALA A 236 21.50 7.62 8.15
CA ALA A 236 20.55 6.70 8.76
C ALA A 236 21.19 6.03 10.00
N LYS A 237 20.48 6.04 11.14
CA LYS A 237 20.90 5.32 12.35
C LYS A 237 20.74 3.82 12.09
N ALA A 238 21.78 3.04 12.37
CA ALA A 238 21.72 1.59 12.27
C ALA A 238 20.67 1.04 13.26
N ALA A 239 19.81 0.13 12.80
CA ALA A 239 18.88 -0.56 13.68
C ALA A 239 19.66 -1.38 14.73
N PRO A 240 19.21 -1.41 15.99
CA PRO A 240 19.83 -2.27 16.99
C PRO A 240 19.73 -3.73 16.55
N LYS A 241 20.83 -4.48 16.71
CA LYS A 241 20.86 -5.92 16.40
C LYS A 241 19.91 -6.67 17.35
N PRO A 242 19.14 -7.65 16.87
CA PRO A 242 18.29 -8.45 17.74
C PRO A 242 19.15 -9.19 18.77
N SER A 243 18.82 -9.04 20.05
CA SER A 243 19.39 -9.84 21.13
C SER A 243 18.64 -11.16 21.26
N ASN A 244 19.31 -12.17 21.83
CA ASN A 244 18.92 -13.58 21.76
C ASN A 244 17.52 -13.86 22.38
N VAL A 245 16.66 -14.55 21.62
CA VAL A 245 15.20 -14.71 21.85
C VAL A 245 14.85 -15.46 23.14
N VAL A 246 15.75 -16.33 23.63
CA VAL A 246 15.53 -17.13 24.85
C VAL A 246 15.36 -16.25 26.09
N ASN A 247 16.06 -15.11 26.16
CA ASN A 247 15.99 -14.21 27.31
C ASN A 247 14.67 -13.41 27.36
N LEU A 248 13.99 -13.25 26.22
CA LEU A 248 12.70 -12.55 26.16
C LEU A 248 11.54 -13.43 26.63
N PHE A 249 11.60 -14.74 26.45
CA PHE A 249 10.56 -15.66 26.96
C PHE A 249 10.53 -15.68 28.48
N ASP A 250 11.70 -15.84 29.11
CA ASP A 250 11.82 -15.81 30.58
C ASP A 250 11.52 -14.42 31.14
N ALA A 251 11.93 -13.35 30.45
CA ALA A 251 11.61 -11.99 30.84
C ALA A 251 10.12 -11.64 30.65
N LEU A 252 9.44 -12.15 29.61
CA LEU A 252 8.00 -11.95 29.42
C LEU A 252 7.20 -12.70 30.48
N LYS A 253 7.54 -13.98 30.75
CA LYS A 253 6.89 -14.77 31.80
C LYS A 253 7.01 -14.06 33.16
N LYS A 254 8.20 -13.55 33.49
CA LYS A 254 8.41 -12.71 34.69
C LYS A 254 7.63 -11.39 34.65
N SER A 255 7.60 -10.69 33.52
CA SER A 255 6.93 -9.38 33.39
C SER A 255 5.40 -9.48 33.42
N LEU A 256 4.83 -10.59 32.94
CA LEU A 256 3.39 -10.87 32.98
C LEU A 256 2.95 -11.30 34.38
N SER A 257 3.75 -12.12 35.08
CA SER A 257 3.49 -12.49 36.48
C SER A 257 3.63 -11.32 37.47
N SER A 258 4.39 -10.27 37.13
CA SER A 258 4.49 -9.05 37.94
C SER A 258 3.38 -8.02 37.68
N ASP A 259 2.64 -8.13 36.57
CA ASP A 259 1.58 -7.18 36.15
C ASP A 259 0.18 -7.60 36.67
N SER A 260 0.05 -8.81 37.24
CA SER A 260 -1.20 -9.35 37.79
C SER A 260 -1.27 -9.33 39.33
N GLY A 261 -0.41 -8.55 40.00
CA GLY A 261 -0.29 -8.55 41.46
C GLY A 261 -0.22 -7.15 42.08
N SER A 262 -1.39 -6.59 42.42
CA SER A 262 -1.59 -5.59 43.47
C SER A 262 -0.76 -4.29 43.41
N SER A 263 -1.30 -3.25 42.76
CA SER A 263 -0.98 -1.87 43.16
C SER A 263 -1.86 -1.46 44.34
N LYS A 264 -1.41 -1.74 45.57
CA LYS A 264 -1.85 -1.01 46.77
C LYS A 264 -0.79 0.08 47.05
N PRO A 265 -1.19 1.34 47.26
CA PRO A 265 -0.26 2.46 47.24
C PRO A 265 0.55 2.53 48.54
N SER A 266 1.88 2.58 48.46
CA SER A 266 2.69 2.97 49.62
C SER A 266 2.91 4.48 49.62
N SER A 267 2.31 5.08 50.64
CA SER A 267 2.33 6.47 51.06
C SER A 267 3.70 7.14 51.10
N SER A 268 3.67 8.43 50.77
CA SER A 268 4.61 9.48 51.15
C SER A 268 5.24 9.34 52.55
N SER A 269 6.56 9.47 52.64
CA SER A 269 7.25 9.92 53.87
C SER A 269 8.08 11.18 53.61
N LYS A 270 7.46 12.30 53.98
CA LYS A 270 8.00 13.54 54.56
C LYS A 270 9.52 13.78 54.59
N ALA A 271 9.86 14.98 54.13
CA ALA A 271 11.11 15.70 54.37
C ALA A 271 11.22 16.32 55.78
N ARG A 272 12.48 16.42 56.27
CA ARG A 272 13.15 17.49 57.09
C ARG A 272 14.08 16.90 58.17
N PRO A 273 15.05 17.65 58.73
CA PRO A 273 15.93 18.69 58.16
C PRO A 273 17.42 18.54 58.59
N ALA A 274 18.25 19.49 58.13
CA ALA A 274 19.70 19.59 58.37
C ALA A 274 20.13 19.84 59.83
N ALA A 275 21.34 19.37 60.19
CA ALA A 275 22.12 19.86 61.32
C ALA A 275 23.62 20.03 60.95
N LYS A 276 24.20 21.11 61.49
CA LYS A 276 25.51 21.74 61.22
C LYS A 276 26.69 21.12 61.99
N ARG A 277 27.90 21.49 61.52
CA ARG A 277 29.22 21.68 62.22
C ARG A 277 30.07 20.41 62.47
N ALA A 278 31.41 20.40 62.40
CA ALA A 278 32.43 21.45 62.26
C ALA A 278 33.82 20.92 61.75
N LYS A 279 34.54 21.82 61.03
CA LYS A 279 36.00 22.09 60.88
C LYS A 279 37.08 21.06 61.31
N ALA A 280 38.09 20.87 60.43
CA ALA A 280 39.49 21.35 60.57
C ALA A 280 40.30 21.11 59.25
N LYS A 281 40.88 22.16 58.62
CA LYS A 281 42.34 22.47 58.43
C LYS A 281 43.17 21.33 57.80
N SER A 282 44.11 21.48 56.85
CA SER A 282 44.76 22.50 56.01
C SER A 282 45.44 21.67 54.88
N ALA A 283 45.79 22.11 53.67
CA ALA A 283 46.66 23.21 53.29
C ALA A 283 46.64 23.34 51.75
N ALA A 284 46.69 24.58 51.27
CA ALA A 284 47.22 24.95 49.95
C ALA A 284 48.70 25.40 50.15
N PRO A 285 49.51 25.79 49.15
CA PRO A 285 49.16 26.12 47.75
C PRO A 285 50.23 25.76 46.68
N LYS A 286 49.88 25.97 45.39
CA LYS A 286 50.62 26.79 44.37
C LYS A 286 50.03 26.48 42.97
N ARG A 287 49.38 27.44 42.27
CA ARG A 287 49.97 28.43 41.32
C ARG A 287 50.74 27.72 40.18
N LYS A 288 50.46 27.88 38.88
CA LYS A 288 50.28 29.08 38.02
C LYS A 288 49.73 28.61 36.64
N SER A 289 48.67 29.22 36.10
CA SER A 289 48.66 30.17 34.95
C SER A 289 49.33 29.70 33.64
N ALA A 290 48.52 29.35 32.64
CA ALA A 290 48.32 30.07 31.37
C ALA A 290 47.17 29.38 30.63
#